data_AF-A0A328B0P1-F1
#
_entry.id   AF-A0A328B0P1-F1
#
_cell.length_a   1.000
_cell.length_b   1.000
_cell.length_c   1.000
_cell.angle_alpha   90.00
_cell.angle_beta   90.00
_cell.angle_gamma   90.00
#
_symmetry.space_group_name_H-M   'P 1'
#
loop_
_entity.id
_entity.type
_entity.pdbx_description
1 polymer ?
#
loop_
_entity_poly.entity_id
_entity_poly.type
_entity_poly.pdbx_seq_one_letter_code
_entity_poly.pdbx_strand_id
1 'polypeptide(L)'
;MTSEQAPAGFDLATPSGRLKTYADYLWNDHAYLRLGFQNAHWISDELVRTNQPWPHQLAAWKARGVKTVINLRGGFDASFHALEKDACRRLGLEMVDFTVTSREVPSRERVLGAKRLFDTIAYPALMHCKSGADRAGIMSVLYMHFRKGRTIREAMDQLHLRYLHVRQGKTGVLDYTFERYLQQGEPAGLSFLEWVESPMFDPAGMKADFRAQMWGSLLTERLLNRE
;
A
#
# COMPACT_ATOMS: atom_id res chain seq x y z
N MET A 1 24.55 -20.84 -6.40
CA MET A 1 24.41 -19.58 -5.62
C MET A 1 24.52 -18.42 -6.59
N THR A 2 23.40 -17.97 -7.14
CA THR A 2 23.35 -16.82 -8.04
C THR A 2 23.58 -15.55 -7.22
N SER A 3 24.66 -14.83 -7.49
CA SER A 3 24.89 -13.50 -6.92
C SER A 3 23.80 -12.57 -7.40
N GLU A 4 22.81 -12.29 -6.56
CA GLU A 4 21.88 -11.18 -6.78
C GLU A 4 22.70 -9.88 -6.78
N GLN A 5 22.92 -9.33 -7.98
CA GLN A 5 23.53 -8.02 -8.15
C GLN A 5 22.65 -6.98 -7.45
N ALA A 6 23.29 -6.09 -6.70
CA ALA A 6 22.61 -4.93 -6.14
C ALA A 6 21.89 -4.16 -7.27
N PRO A 7 20.70 -3.58 -7.01
CA PRO A 7 20.03 -2.74 -7.99
C PRO A 7 20.99 -1.64 -8.47
N ALA A 8 20.99 -1.38 -9.78
CA ALA A 8 21.94 -0.46 -10.42
C ALA A 8 22.01 0.88 -9.67
N GLY A 9 23.13 1.13 -8.97
CA GLY A 9 23.42 2.40 -8.29
C GLY A 9 23.65 2.32 -6.77
N PHE A 10 23.24 1.24 -6.09
CA PHE A 10 23.31 1.16 -4.61
C PHE A 10 24.08 -0.07 -4.10
N ASP A 11 25.42 0.01 -4.10
CA ASP A 11 26.29 -1.02 -3.52
C ASP A 11 26.31 -0.94 -1.98
N LEU A 12 25.82 -1.99 -1.31
CA LEU A 12 25.80 -2.10 0.15
C LEU A 12 26.94 -2.95 0.73
N ALA A 13 27.83 -3.48 -0.12
CA ALA A 13 28.98 -4.29 0.29
C ALA A 13 30.15 -3.44 0.81
N THR A 14 30.30 -2.21 0.30
CA THR A 14 31.33 -1.27 0.74
C THR A 14 30.80 -0.27 1.78
N PRO A 15 31.63 0.17 2.76
CA PRO A 15 31.22 1.20 3.71
C PRO A 15 30.80 2.52 3.04
N SER A 16 31.53 2.93 1.99
CA SER A 16 31.23 4.15 1.24
C SER A 16 29.96 4.04 0.40
N GLY A 17 29.71 2.89 -0.23
CA GLY A 17 28.46 2.62 -0.97
C GLY A 17 27.24 2.59 -0.04
N ARG A 18 27.38 1.95 1.13
CA ARG A 18 26.33 1.95 2.17
C ARG A 18 26.04 3.38 2.66
N LEU A 19 27.07 4.18 2.93
CA LEU A 19 26.91 5.59 3.33
C LEU A 19 26.17 6.40 2.26
N LYS A 20 26.56 6.28 0.98
CA LYS A 20 25.90 6.96 -0.14
C LYS A 20 24.43 6.55 -0.27
N THR A 21 24.14 5.26 -0.11
CA THR A 21 22.76 4.74 -0.18
C THR A 21 21.90 5.29 0.96
N TYR A 22 22.44 5.37 2.18
CA TYR A 22 21.73 5.99 3.30
C TYR A 22 21.51 7.50 3.09
N ALA A 23 22.50 8.22 2.53
CA ALA A 23 22.35 9.64 2.22
C ALA A 23 21.28 9.88 1.15
N ASP A 24 21.26 9.06 0.08
CA ASP A 24 20.21 9.07 -0.94
C ASP A 24 18.83 8.78 -0.32
N TYR A 25 18.71 7.72 0.48
CA TYR A 25 17.45 7.38 1.15
C TYR A 25 16.95 8.51 2.06
N LEU A 26 17.86 9.10 2.83
CA LEU A 26 17.55 10.20 3.73
C LEU A 26 16.96 11.39 2.96
N TRP A 27 17.65 11.86 1.92
CA TRP A 27 17.29 13.09 1.22
C TRP A 27 16.33 12.89 0.05
N ASN A 28 16.63 11.99 -0.89
CA ASN A 28 15.82 11.79 -2.09
C ASN A 28 14.49 11.10 -1.77
N ASP A 29 14.46 10.11 -0.86
CA ASP A 29 13.19 9.53 -0.42
C ASP A 29 12.50 10.35 0.69
N HIS A 30 13.13 11.41 1.19
CA HIS A 30 12.66 12.18 2.34
C HIS A 30 12.46 11.28 3.57
N ALA A 31 13.36 10.33 3.78
CA ALA A 31 13.27 9.38 4.90
C ALA A 31 13.55 10.03 6.25
N TYR A 32 14.11 11.24 6.28
CA TYR A 32 14.28 12.03 7.51
C TYR A 32 12.94 12.24 8.26
N LEU A 33 11.83 12.38 7.53
CA LEU A 33 10.47 12.46 8.11
C LEU A 33 10.06 11.19 8.86
N ARG A 34 10.73 10.07 8.64
CA ARG A 34 10.38 8.73 9.14
C ARG A 34 11.44 8.15 10.09
N LEU A 35 12.46 8.94 10.46
CA LEU A 35 13.49 8.51 11.41
C LEU A 35 12.89 8.20 12.78
N GLY A 36 12.10 9.14 13.34
CA GLY A 36 11.41 8.97 14.62
C GLY A 36 9.90 8.71 14.50
N PHE A 37 9.26 9.23 13.44
CA PHE A 37 7.81 9.08 13.26
C PHE A 37 7.45 7.81 12.48
N GLN A 38 6.49 7.04 13.03
CA GLN A 38 5.89 5.90 12.36
C GLN A 38 4.37 6.06 12.30
N ASN A 39 3.78 5.93 11.11
CA ASN A 39 2.34 5.78 10.93
C ASN A 39 1.94 4.31 11.10
N ALA A 40 2.35 3.69 12.22
CA ALA A 40 2.21 2.26 12.46
C ALA A 40 0.94 1.95 13.25
N HIS A 41 0.10 1.05 12.70
CA HIS A 41 -1.16 0.65 13.32
C HIS A 41 -1.37 -0.85 13.16
N TRP A 42 -1.58 -1.55 14.27
CA TRP A 42 -2.13 -2.89 14.22
C TRP A 42 -3.58 -2.80 13.73
N ILE A 43 -3.88 -3.39 12.58
CA ILE A 43 -5.24 -3.44 12.03
C ILE A 43 -5.94 -4.76 12.38
N SER A 44 -5.18 -5.68 12.98
CA SER A 44 -5.63 -6.93 13.57
C SER A 44 -4.56 -7.42 14.54
N ASP A 45 -4.79 -8.58 15.15
CA ASP A 45 -3.83 -9.34 15.96
C ASP A 45 -2.60 -9.84 15.18
N GLU A 46 -2.68 -9.96 13.85
CA GLU A 46 -1.62 -10.57 13.04
C GLU A 46 -0.99 -9.63 11.98
N LEU A 47 -1.58 -8.47 11.66
CA LEU A 47 -1.06 -7.55 10.65
C LEU A 47 -0.95 -6.11 11.15
N VAL A 48 0.24 -5.52 11.00
CA VAL A 48 0.50 -4.09 11.17
C VAL A 48 0.65 -3.40 9.82
N ARG A 49 0.00 -2.25 9.65
CA ARG A 49 0.25 -1.33 8.52
C ARG A 49 1.18 -0.21 8.97
N THR A 50 2.09 0.25 8.11
CA THR A 50 2.99 1.36 8.46
C THR A 50 3.50 2.18 7.27
N ASN A 51 4.16 3.30 7.54
CA ASN A 51 5.01 4.03 6.58
C ASN A 51 6.34 3.29 6.36
N GLN A 52 7.14 3.70 5.37
CA GLN A 52 8.38 3.00 5.02
C GLN A 52 9.27 2.85 6.27
N PRO A 53 9.55 1.62 6.73
CA PRO A 53 10.36 1.43 7.91
C PRO A 53 11.84 1.69 7.60
N TRP A 54 12.54 2.23 8.59
CA TRP A 54 13.99 2.23 8.58
C TRP A 54 14.55 0.84 8.91
N PRO A 55 15.79 0.50 8.47
CA PRO A 55 16.44 -0.76 8.84
C PRO A 55 16.45 -1.08 10.34
N HIS A 56 16.64 -0.07 11.21
CA HIS A 56 16.60 -0.27 12.66
C HIS A 56 15.17 -0.50 13.19
N GLN A 57 14.16 0.09 12.55
CA GLN A 57 12.75 -0.15 12.88
C GLN A 57 12.33 -1.57 12.48
N LEU A 58 12.85 -2.11 11.38
CA LEU A 58 12.63 -3.52 11.01
C LEU A 58 13.19 -4.47 12.07
N ALA A 59 14.34 -4.17 12.68
CA ALA A 59 14.87 -4.95 13.80
C ALA A 59 13.92 -4.92 15.01
N ALA A 60 13.35 -3.75 15.33
CA ALA A 60 12.35 -3.63 16.40
C ALA A 60 11.06 -4.42 16.08
N TRP A 61 10.60 -4.43 14.83
CA TRP A 61 9.44 -5.22 14.40
C TRP A 61 9.71 -6.72 14.43
N LYS A 62 10.91 -7.16 14.03
CA LYS A 62 11.35 -8.55 14.19
C LYS A 62 11.33 -8.98 15.66
N ALA A 63 11.81 -8.13 16.56
CA ALA A 63 11.77 -8.39 18.00
C ALA A 63 10.33 -8.50 18.55
N ARG A 64 9.36 -7.84 17.89
CA ARG A 64 7.92 -7.97 18.18
C ARG A 64 7.25 -9.18 17.50
N GLY A 65 8.03 -10.04 16.86
CA GLY A 65 7.54 -11.29 16.27
C GLY A 65 7.12 -11.19 14.80
N VAL A 66 7.31 -10.05 14.12
CA VAL A 66 7.05 -9.94 12.68
C VAL A 66 7.93 -10.94 11.92
N LYS A 67 7.31 -11.67 10.99
CA LYS A 67 7.93 -12.69 10.14
C LYS A 67 8.07 -12.21 8.70
N THR A 68 7.04 -11.55 8.17
CA THR A 68 6.96 -11.12 6.77
C THR A 68 6.79 -9.60 6.67
N VAL A 69 7.52 -8.97 5.75
CA VAL A 69 7.45 -7.54 5.39
C VAL A 69 6.93 -7.42 3.97
N ILE A 70 5.80 -6.77 3.78
CA ILE A 70 5.15 -6.56 2.49
C ILE A 70 5.42 -5.14 2.01
N ASN A 71 6.24 -5.02 0.96
CA ASN A 71 6.52 -3.74 0.32
C ASN A 71 5.48 -3.46 -0.77
N LEU A 72 4.65 -2.43 -0.54
CA LEU A 72 3.64 -1.95 -1.48
C LEU A 72 4.17 -0.80 -2.36
N ARG A 73 5.48 -0.73 -2.58
CA ARG A 73 6.11 0.27 -3.45
C ARG A 73 6.77 -0.43 -4.64
N GLY A 74 6.60 0.16 -5.82
CA GLY A 74 7.54 -0.04 -6.93
C GLY A 74 8.79 0.82 -6.73
N GLY A 75 9.70 0.78 -7.71
CA GLY A 75 11.02 1.44 -7.62
C GLY A 75 12.03 0.50 -6.96
N PHE A 76 12.19 -0.70 -7.52
CA PHE A 76 13.11 -1.73 -7.03
C PHE A 76 14.59 -1.39 -7.28
N ASP A 77 14.84 -0.32 -8.01
CA ASP A 77 16.13 0.30 -8.28
C ASP A 77 16.47 1.45 -7.31
N ALA A 78 15.63 1.71 -6.29
CA ALA A 78 15.81 2.82 -5.36
C ALA A 78 16.50 2.43 -4.04
N SER A 79 17.12 3.42 -3.39
CA SER A 79 17.85 3.26 -2.13
C SER A 79 17.01 2.66 -0.99
N PHE A 80 15.73 3.04 -0.89
CA PHE A 80 14.84 2.49 0.14
C PHE A 80 14.68 0.97 -0.01
N HIS A 81 14.54 0.47 -1.25
CA HIS A 81 14.34 -0.96 -1.53
C HIS A 81 15.63 -1.73 -1.29
N ALA A 82 16.78 -1.20 -1.74
CA ALA A 82 18.09 -1.79 -1.47
C ALA A 82 18.35 -1.96 0.04
N LEU A 83 18.11 -0.90 0.82
CA LEU A 83 18.31 -0.92 2.27
C LEU A 83 17.33 -1.84 3.00
N GLU A 84 16.07 -1.87 2.57
CA GLU A 84 15.04 -2.73 3.14
C GLU A 84 15.32 -4.20 2.86
N LYS A 85 15.63 -4.57 1.61
CA LYS A 85 15.99 -5.93 1.22
C LYS A 85 17.21 -6.43 2.00
N ASP A 86 18.25 -5.60 2.12
CA ASP A 86 19.43 -5.93 2.93
C ASP A 86 19.09 -6.11 4.41
N ALA A 87 18.26 -5.24 4.99
CA ALA A 87 17.85 -5.34 6.38
C ALA A 87 17.02 -6.59 6.65
N CYS A 88 16.01 -6.88 5.81
CA CYS A 88 15.19 -8.07 5.92
C CYS A 88 16.04 -9.35 5.85
N ARG A 89 16.97 -9.42 4.89
CA ARG A 89 17.91 -10.55 4.77
C ARG A 89 18.76 -10.73 6.02
N ARG A 90 19.36 -9.65 6.56
CA ARG A 90 20.19 -9.73 7.77
C ARG A 90 19.40 -10.13 9.02
N LEU A 91 18.11 -9.78 9.08
CA LEU A 91 17.23 -10.06 10.21
C LEU A 91 16.47 -11.39 10.10
N GLY A 92 16.60 -12.10 8.97
CA GLY A 92 15.78 -13.28 8.68
C GLY A 92 14.29 -12.95 8.66
N LEU A 93 13.93 -11.82 8.06
CA LEU A 93 12.56 -11.45 7.70
C LEU A 93 12.32 -11.86 6.26
N GLU A 94 11.18 -12.49 6.00
CA GLU A 94 10.70 -12.67 4.64
C GLU A 94 10.26 -11.31 4.08
N MET A 95 10.69 -10.96 2.88
CA MET A 95 10.23 -9.74 2.19
C MET A 95 9.43 -10.13 0.96
N VAL A 96 8.24 -9.57 0.83
CA VAL A 96 7.35 -9.78 -0.33
C VAL A 96 7.08 -8.45 -1.00
N ASP A 97 7.51 -8.32 -2.26
CA ASP A 97 7.22 -7.16 -3.09
C ASP A 97 5.86 -7.31 -3.78
N PHE A 98 4.91 -6.41 -3.47
CA PHE A 98 3.56 -6.42 -4.05
C PHE A 98 3.12 -5.01 -4.44
N THR A 99 3.39 -4.61 -5.70
CA THR A 99 3.45 -3.17 -6.06
C THR A 99 2.27 -2.27 -5.71
N VAL A 100 1.03 -2.31 -6.20
CA VAL A 100 -0.07 -1.35 -5.86
C VAL A 100 0.17 0.14 -6.18
N THR A 101 -0.82 0.73 -6.84
CA THR A 101 -0.90 2.17 -7.16
C THR A 101 -1.79 2.90 -6.16
N SER A 102 -1.50 4.17 -5.84
CA SER A 102 -2.27 4.95 -4.85
C SER A 102 -3.35 5.85 -5.44
N ARG A 103 -3.47 5.90 -6.76
CA ARG A 103 -4.27 6.90 -7.50
C ARG A 103 -4.97 6.30 -8.72
N GLU A 104 -5.21 5.00 -8.68
CA GLU A 104 -5.77 4.24 -9.78
C GLU A 104 -6.72 3.19 -9.21
N VAL A 105 -7.73 2.80 -9.99
CA VAL A 105 -8.56 1.63 -9.67
C VAL A 105 -7.66 0.39 -9.75
N PRO A 106 -7.66 -0.51 -8.75
CA PRO A 106 -6.85 -1.72 -8.81
C PRO A 106 -7.29 -2.59 -9.99
N SER A 107 -6.34 -3.22 -10.68
CA SER A 107 -6.69 -4.22 -11.70
C SER A 107 -7.27 -5.47 -11.05
N ARG A 108 -8.06 -6.24 -11.82
CA ARG A 108 -8.57 -7.55 -11.39
C ARG A 108 -7.45 -8.45 -10.88
N GLU A 109 -6.37 -8.54 -11.65
CA GLU A 109 -5.18 -9.32 -11.27
C GLU A 109 -4.60 -8.87 -9.93
N ARG A 110 -4.58 -7.55 -9.66
CA ARG A 110 -4.08 -7.01 -8.39
C ARG A 110 -4.96 -7.41 -7.22
N VAL A 111 -6.29 -7.36 -7.38
CA VAL A 111 -7.21 -7.78 -6.31
C VAL A 111 -7.04 -9.28 -6.02
N LEU A 112 -7.04 -10.12 -7.07
CA LEU A 112 -6.84 -11.57 -6.93
C LEU A 112 -5.47 -11.91 -6.34
N GLY A 113 -4.43 -11.17 -6.74
CA GLY A 113 -3.08 -11.28 -6.19
C GLY A 113 -3.02 -10.91 -4.70
N ALA A 114 -3.75 -9.88 -4.27
CA ALA A 114 -3.82 -9.50 -2.86
C ALA A 114 -4.48 -10.59 -2.01
N LYS A 115 -5.54 -11.22 -2.53
CA LYS A 115 -6.15 -12.38 -1.85
C LYS A 115 -5.14 -13.50 -1.65
N ARG A 116 -4.46 -13.94 -2.74
CA ARG A 116 -3.43 -14.99 -2.67
C ARG A 116 -2.29 -14.62 -1.74
N LEU A 117 -1.84 -13.37 -1.75
CA LEU A 117 -0.81 -12.87 -0.85
C LEU A 117 -1.21 -13.09 0.61
N PHE A 118 -2.40 -12.63 1.02
CA PHE A 118 -2.84 -12.78 2.41
C PHE A 118 -3.17 -14.22 2.82
N ASP A 119 -3.47 -15.10 1.87
CA ASP A 119 -3.67 -16.53 2.14
C ASP A 119 -2.34 -17.27 2.39
N THR A 120 -1.19 -16.75 1.90
CA THR A 120 0.06 -17.53 1.78
C THR A 120 1.22 -17.04 2.63
N ILE A 121 1.26 -15.77 3.02
CA ILE A 121 2.36 -15.22 3.82
C ILE A 121 2.40 -15.77 5.25
N ALA A 122 3.58 -15.66 5.90
CA ALA A 122 3.72 -15.94 7.32
C ALA A 122 3.32 -14.73 8.19
N TYR A 123 2.49 -14.98 9.20
CA TYR A 123 2.07 -13.99 10.19
C TYR A 123 2.78 -14.20 11.56
N PRO A 124 2.98 -13.15 12.38
CA PRO A 124 2.59 -11.76 12.16
C PRO A 124 3.35 -11.08 11.01
N ALA A 125 2.67 -10.21 10.28
CA ALA A 125 3.22 -9.52 9.12
C ALA A 125 3.17 -8.00 9.30
N LEU A 126 4.03 -7.31 8.57
CA LEU A 126 4.06 -5.86 8.45
C LEU A 126 3.89 -5.50 6.99
N MET A 127 2.96 -4.61 6.65
CA MET A 127 2.87 -4.04 5.30
C MET A 127 3.09 -2.54 5.31
N HIS A 128 3.73 -2.02 4.28
CA HIS A 128 4.02 -0.60 4.20
C HIS A 128 3.96 -0.05 2.79
N CYS A 129 3.87 1.28 2.72
CA CYS A 129 4.18 2.03 1.51
C CYS A 129 5.09 3.21 1.90
N LYS A 130 5.10 4.33 1.17
CA LYS A 130 5.90 5.51 1.58
C LYS A 130 5.39 6.12 2.88
N SER A 131 4.12 6.52 2.93
CA SER A 131 3.50 7.20 4.09
C SER A 131 2.60 6.30 4.94
N GLY A 132 2.37 5.05 4.53
CA GLY A 132 1.46 4.14 5.21
C GLY A 132 -0.02 4.50 5.10
N ALA A 133 -0.38 5.44 4.22
CA ALA A 133 -1.73 5.96 4.02
C ALA A 133 -2.47 5.21 2.90
N ASP A 134 -2.24 5.55 1.63
CA ASP A 134 -3.14 5.13 0.54
C ASP A 134 -2.95 3.67 0.11
N ARG A 135 -1.75 3.28 -0.33
CA ARG A 135 -1.47 1.90 -0.79
C ARG A 135 -1.63 0.89 0.33
N ALA A 136 -1.14 1.23 1.52
CA ALA A 136 -1.37 0.43 2.71
C ALA A 136 -2.86 0.43 3.09
N GLY A 137 -3.59 1.52 2.85
CA GLY A 137 -5.03 1.64 3.08
C GLY A 137 -5.85 0.69 2.23
N ILE A 138 -5.71 0.74 0.90
CA ILE A 138 -6.44 -0.18 0.03
C ILE A 138 -6.10 -1.65 0.32
N MET A 139 -4.83 -1.96 0.58
CA MET A 139 -4.43 -3.32 0.97
C MET A 139 -4.95 -3.72 2.35
N SER A 140 -5.13 -2.76 3.27
CA SER A 140 -5.80 -3.00 4.56
C SER A 140 -7.28 -3.33 4.37
N VAL A 141 -7.99 -2.63 3.48
CA VAL A 141 -9.39 -2.96 3.15
C VAL A 141 -9.47 -4.41 2.63
N LEU A 142 -8.63 -4.74 1.65
CA LEU A 142 -8.60 -6.09 1.06
C LEU A 142 -8.21 -7.17 2.08
N TYR A 143 -7.25 -6.87 2.96
CA TYR A 143 -6.89 -7.77 4.06
C TYR A 143 -8.05 -8.00 5.02
N MET A 144 -8.70 -6.94 5.50
CA MET A 144 -9.81 -7.06 6.44
C MET A 144 -10.97 -7.85 5.83
N HIS A 145 -11.20 -7.68 4.53
CA HIS A 145 -12.20 -8.45 3.81
C HIS A 145 -11.81 -9.92 3.61
N PHE A 146 -10.68 -10.18 2.95
CA PHE A 146 -10.30 -11.54 2.55
C PHE A 146 -9.80 -12.41 3.70
N ARG A 147 -9.02 -11.85 4.62
CA ARG A 147 -8.39 -12.61 5.72
C ARG A 147 -9.24 -12.59 6.99
N LYS A 148 -9.90 -11.47 7.28
CA LYS A 148 -10.70 -11.29 8.52
C LYS A 148 -12.21 -11.41 8.30
N GLY A 149 -12.67 -11.66 7.08
CA GLY A 149 -14.07 -11.92 6.77
C GLY A 149 -15.00 -10.72 7.00
N ARG A 150 -14.45 -9.50 7.11
CA ARG A 150 -15.26 -8.29 7.26
C ARG A 150 -15.97 -7.96 5.96
N THR A 151 -17.15 -7.35 6.05
CA THR A 151 -17.82 -6.79 4.87
C THR A 151 -16.96 -5.68 4.27
N ILE A 152 -17.13 -5.37 2.98
CA ILE A 152 -16.42 -4.23 2.35
C ILE A 152 -16.79 -2.92 3.08
N ARG A 153 -18.05 -2.79 3.50
CA ARG A 153 -18.55 -1.63 4.26
C ARG A 153 -17.78 -1.40 5.56
N GLU A 154 -17.55 -2.45 6.35
CA GLU A 154 -16.72 -2.37 7.56
C GLU A 154 -15.24 -2.19 7.23
N ALA A 155 -14.73 -2.85 6.19
CA ALA A 155 -13.32 -2.82 5.85
C ALA A 155 -12.87 -1.44 5.33
N MET A 156 -13.77 -0.66 4.72
CA MET A 156 -13.50 0.70 4.24
C MET A 156 -13.05 1.67 5.35
N ASP A 157 -13.27 1.37 6.63
CA ASP A 157 -12.71 2.10 7.77
C ASP A 157 -11.18 2.22 7.78
N GLN A 158 -10.52 1.40 6.96
CA GLN A 158 -9.07 1.45 6.72
C GLN A 158 -8.64 2.58 5.77
N LEU A 159 -9.58 3.23 5.10
CA LEU A 159 -9.40 4.47 4.34
C LEU A 159 -9.93 5.65 5.16
N HIS A 160 -9.15 6.08 6.14
CA HIS A 160 -9.56 7.10 7.11
C HIS A 160 -8.43 8.08 7.45
N LEU A 161 -8.81 9.30 7.87
CA LEU A 161 -7.87 10.35 8.27
C LEU A 161 -6.92 9.93 9.39
N ARG A 162 -7.34 9.03 10.28
CA ARG A 162 -6.50 8.43 11.35
C ARG A 162 -5.26 7.72 10.79
N TYR A 163 -5.33 7.26 9.55
CA TYR A 163 -4.22 6.62 8.83
C TYR A 163 -3.55 7.58 7.82
N LEU A 164 -3.85 8.88 7.90
CA LEU A 164 -3.42 9.94 6.99
C LEU A 164 -3.97 9.80 5.55
N HIS A 165 -5.03 9.02 5.36
CA HIS A 165 -5.71 8.93 4.08
C HIS A 165 -6.73 10.07 3.93
N VAL A 166 -6.66 10.78 2.81
CA VAL A 166 -7.57 11.87 2.46
C VAL A 166 -8.26 11.50 1.15
N ARG A 167 -9.60 11.44 1.19
CA ARG A 167 -10.43 11.13 0.02
C ARG A 167 -10.43 12.28 -1.00
N GLN A 168 -10.33 13.52 -0.53
CA GLN A 168 -10.34 14.70 -1.39
C GLN A 168 -9.12 14.70 -2.31
N GLY A 169 -9.34 14.49 -3.62
CA GLY A 169 -8.29 14.47 -4.63
C GLY A 169 -8.13 13.11 -5.32
N LYS A 170 -6.96 12.88 -5.91
CA LYS A 170 -6.70 11.69 -6.76
C LYS A 170 -6.71 10.37 -5.99
N THR A 171 -6.50 10.40 -4.67
CA THR A 171 -6.49 9.22 -3.79
C THR A 171 -7.90 8.71 -3.50
N GLY A 172 -8.93 9.54 -3.63
CA GLY A 172 -10.34 9.15 -3.47
C GLY A 172 -10.84 8.10 -4.47
N VAL A 173 -10.06 7.79 -5.51
CA VAL A 173 -10.36 6.68 -6.43
C VAL A 173 -10.33 5.31 -5.73
N LEU A 174 -9.60 5.21 -4.62
CA LEU A 174 -9.55 4.00 -3.81
C LEU A 174 -10.89 3.78 -3.10
N ASP A 175 -11.45 4.81 -2.46
CA ASP A 175 -12.80 4.80 -1.89
C ASP A 175 -13.83 4.49 -2.96
N TYR A 176 -13.75 5.22 -4.08
CA TYR A 176 -14.65 5.08 -5.22
C TYR A 176 -14.73 3.63 -5.73
N THR A 177 -13.62 2.90 -5.72
CA THR A 177 -13.58 1.49 -6.13
C THR A 177 -14.54 0.63 -5.29
N PHE A 178 -14.50 0.78 -3.97
CA PHE A 178 -15.36 0.03 -3.05
C PHE A 178 -16.78 0.56 -3.04
N GLU A 179 -16.98 1.87 -3.18
CA GLU A 179 -18.32 2.47 -3.34
C GLU A 179 -19.04 1.92 -4.57
N ARG A 180 -18.33 1.70 -5.68
CA ARG A 180 -18.89 1.09 -6.89
C ARG A 180 -19.33 -0.35 -6.66
N TYR A 181 -18.54 -1.14 -5.93
CA TYR A 181 -18.97 -2.46 -5.50
C TYR A 181 -20.26 -2.39 -4.66
N LEU A 182 -20.31 -1.50 -3.66
CA LEU A 182 -21.48 -1.37 -2.78
C LEU A 182 -22.73 -0.86 -3.51
N GLN A 183 -22.57 -0.14 -4.62
CA GLN A 183 -23.68 0.37 -5.43
C GLN A 183 -24.16 -0.62 -6.50
N GLN A 184 -23.27 -1.48 -7.01
CA GLN A 184 -23.56 -2.30 -8.19
C GLN A 184 -23.41 -3.79 -7.91
N GLY A 185 -22.33 -4.22 -7.26
CA GLY A 185 -22.04 -5.62 -6.99
C GLY A 185 -22.86 -6.18 -5.84
N GLU A 186 -22.81 -5.55 -4.66
CA GLU A 186 -23.53 -6.01 -3.46
C GLU A 186 -25.05 -6.08 -3.69
N PRO A 187 -25.73 -5.09 -4.30
CA PRO A 187 -27.16 -5.18 -4.61
C PRO A 187 -27.51 -6.21 -5.68
N ALA A 188 -26.56 -6.57 -6.55
CA ALA A 188 -26.72 -7.66 -7.53
C ALA A 188 -26.51 -9.06 -6.91
N GLY A 189 -26.26 -9.15 -5.60
CA GLY A 189 -26.03 -10.40 -4.89
C GLY A 189 -24.64 -11.01 -5.12
N LEU A 190 -23.70 -10.24 -5.69
CA LEU A 190 -22.34 -10.69 -5.93
C LEU A 190 -21.47 -10.43 -4.70
N SER A 191 -20.62 -11.39 -4.34
CA SER A 191 -19.47 -11.13 -3.47
C SER A 191 -18.50 -10.16 -4.15
N PHE A 192 -17.58 -9.59 -3.37
CA PHE A 192 -16.57 -8.68 -3.91
C PHE A 192 -15.71 -9.32 -5.00
N LEU A 193 -15.34 -10.60 -4.85
CA LEU A 193 -14.55 -11.31 -5.85
C LEU A 193 -15.36 -11.58 -7.11
N GLU A 194 -16.60 -12.06 -6.97
CA GLU A 194 -17.48 -12.30 -8.13
C GLU A 194 -17.72 -11.01 -8.91
N TRP A 195 -17.92 -9.88 -8.21
CA TRP A 195 -18.05 -8.57 -8.87
C TRP A 195 -16.76 -8.19 -9.62
N VAL A 196 -15.60 -8.34 -8.98
CA VAL A 196 -14.28 -8.06 -9.60
C VAL A 196 -14.03 -8.93 -10.83
N GLU A 197 -14.53 -10.17 -10.85
CA GLU A 197 -14.42 -11.11 -11.96
C GLU A 197 -15.51 -10.93 -13.03
N SER A 198 -16.60 -10.26 -12.70
CA SER A 198 -17.70 -9.98 -13.63
C SER A 198 -17.35 -8.88 -14.65
N PRO A 199 -18.12 -8.77 -15.76
CA PRO A 199 -18.03 -7.63 -16.67
C PRO A 199 -18.42 -6.28 -16.04
N MET A 200 -19.06 -6.26 -14.87
CA MET A 200 -19.43 -5.02 -14.17
C MET A 200 -18.21 -4.30 -13.59
N PHE A 201 -17.12 -5.02 -13.33
CA PHE A 201 -15.87 -4.43 -12.90
C PHE A 201 -15.05 -4.00 -14.12
N ASP A 202 -15.22 -2.73 -14.49
CA ASP A 202 -14.46 -2.06 -15.54
C ASP A 202 -13.53 -0.98 -14.94
N PRO A 203 -12.26 -1.32 -14.62
CA PRO A 203 -11.31 -0.37 -14.07
C PRO A 203 -11.07 0.87 -14.95
N ALA A 204 -11.17 0.72 -16.28
CA ALA A 204 -10.91 1.82 -17.20
C ALA A 204 -12.08 2.81 -17.19
N GLY A 205 -13.31 2.32 -17.32
CA GLY A 205 -14.54 3.12 -17.19
C GLY A 205 -14.66 3.75 -15.82
N MET A 206 -14.45 2.99 -14.73
CA MET A 206 -14.47 3.51 -13.36
C MET A 206 -13.47 4.66 -13.15
N LYS A 207 -12.27 4.55 -13.71
CA LYS A 207 -11.26 5.61 -13.64
C LYS A 207 -11.69 6.86 -14.42
N ALA A 208 -12.28 6.68 -15.60
CA ALA A 208 -12.78 7.79 -16.41
C ALA A 208 -13.92 8.52 -15.69
N ASP A 209 -14.88 7.76 -15.15
CA ASP A 209 -16.01 8.27 -14.36
C ASP A 209 -15.52 9.08 -13.15
N PHE A 210 -14.59 8.54 -12.37
CA PHE A 210 -14.03 9.24 -11.20
C PHE A 210 -13.36 10.57 -11.58
N ARG A 211 -12.60 10.58 -12.69
CA ARG A 211 -11.97 11.81 -13.19
C ARG A 211 -13.00 12.84 -13.63
N ALA A 212 -14.05 12.42 -14.33
CA ALA A 212 -15.12 13.33 -14.75
C ALA A 212 -15.83 13.97 -13.55
N GLN A 213 -16.14 13.18 -12.51
CA GLN A 213 -16.76 13.68 -11.27
C GLN A 213 -15.88 14.73 -10.57
N MET A 214 -14.57 14.49 -10.48
CA MET A 214 -13.61 15.44 -9.91
C MET A 214 -13.53 16.75 -10.69
N TRP A 215 -13.71 16.72 -12.01
CA TRP A 215 -13.70 17.94 -12.83
C TRP A 215 -15.00 18.71 -12.68
N GLY A 216 -16.13 18.01 -12.63
CA GLY A 216 -17.44 18.59 -12.33
C GLY A 216 -17.44 19.34 -11.00
N SER A 217 -16.94 18.72 -9.93
CA SER A 217 -16.90 19.36 -8.60
C SER A 217 -16.03 20.62 -8.58
N LEU A 218 -14.88 20.61 -9.25
CA LEU A 218 -13.99 21.78 -9.35
C LEU A 218 -14.63 22.94 -10.11
N LEU A 219 -15.43 22.65 -11.16
CA LEU A 219 -16.16 23.68 -11.89
C LEU A 219 -17.27 24.29 -11.03
N THR A 220 -18.02 23.46 -10.30
CA THR A 220 -19.06 23.91 -9.38
C THR A 220 -18.48 24.77 -8.24
N GLU A 221 -17.38 24.35 -7.62
CA GLU A 221 -16.70 25.14 -6.58
C GLU A 221 -16.19 26.50 -7.10
N ARG A 222 -15.68 26.56 -8.34
CA ARG A 222 -15.24 27.83 -8.94
C ARG A 222 -16.40 28.77 -9.27
N LEU A 223 -17.56 28.22 -9.61
CA LEU A 223 -18.77 29.02 -9.86
C LEU A 223 -19.34 29.57 -8.54
N LEU A 224 -19.44 28.73 -7.51
CA LEU A 224 -19.96 29.13 -6.20
C LEU A 224 -19.05 30.14 -5.45
N ASN A 225 -17.73 30.10 -5.67
CA ASN A 225 -16.80 31.08 -5.10
C ASN A 225 -16.71 32.39 -5.90
N ARG A 226 -17.48 32.52 -7.00
CA ARG A 226 -17.56 33.74 -7.84
C ARG A 226 -18.85 34.53 -7.62
N GLU A 227 -19.77 34.00 -6.81
CA GLU A 227 -20.94 34.70 -6.25
C GLU A 227 -20.63 35.13 -4.83
#